data_AF-A0A4Z1FYS2-F1
#
_entry.id   AF-A0A4Z1FYS2-F1
#
_cell.length_a   1.000
_cell.length_b   1.000
_cell.length_c   1.000
_cell.angle_alpha   90.00
_cell.angle_beta   90.00
_cell.angle_gamma   90.00
#
_symmetry.space_group_name_H-M   'P 1'
#
loop_
_entity.id
_entity.type
_entity.pdbx_description
1 polymer ?
#
loop_
_entity_poly.entity_id
_entity_poly.type
_entity_poly.pdbx_seq_one_letter_code
_entity_poly.pdbx_strand_id
1 'polypeptide(L)'
;MAFALRLLYSQFIVKVPPPTTSFESKTIIITGGNTGLGFEAAKYYLKLKASRVILACRSLEKADKAKLELEQTFAISGDIVETWQFYEKARTLPRLDAVLLNAGIMTKEYRVAEDNESTITVNVISTFLIAFLLISKLKETAKIFGTTPHTTIVSSDLHFLSDFSEWKSDDIFAPLNDKKPARMNDRYNVSKLMEILVVRHFASLYGPNYPVVFNTVHPGWCQSNLSNEIATNFLKKLENFMRRKTEEGARSLVLATTFGR
;
A
#
# COMPACT_ATOMS: atom_id res chain seq x y z
N MET A 1 7.69 -24.79 -9.62
CA MET A 1 8.88 -24.37 -10.40
C MET A 1 8.67 -23.07 -11.18
N ALA A 2 7.54 -22.90 -11.90
CA ALA A 2 7.27 -21.69 -12.69
C ALA A 2 7.18 -20.38 -11.86
N PHE A 3 6.53 -20.38 -10.69
CA PHE A 3 6.45 -19.19 -9.83
C PHE A 3 7.84 -18.73 -9.36
N ALA A 4 8.67 -19.64 -8.86
CA ALA A 4 10.02 -19.32 -8.41
C ALA A 4 10.88 -18.72 -9.54
N LEU A 5 10.82 -19.29 -10.74
CA LEU A 5 11.55 -18.75 -11.90
C LEU A 5 11.05 -17.35 -12.29
N ARG A 6 9.73 -17.11 -12.25
CA ARG A 6 9.14 -15.79 -12.52
C ARG A 6 9.53 -14.77 -11.46
N LEU A 7 9.56 -15.16 -10.20
CA LEU A 7 9.98 -14.32 -9.09
C LEU A 7 11.46 -13.93 -9.25
N LEU A 8 12.34 -14.89 -9.53
CA LEU A 8 13.76 -14.64 -9.75
C LEU A 8 14.00 -13.75 -10.98
N TYR A 9 13.30 -14.00 -12.09
CA TYR A 9 13.36 -13.17 -13.29
C TYR A 9 12.93 -11.72 -12.99
N SER A 10 11.76 -11.57 -12.35
CA SER A 10 11.26 -10.26 -11.93
C SER A 10 12.27 -9.56 -11.01
N GLN A 11 12.76 -10.25 -9.99
CA GLN A 11 13.61 -9.68 -8.95
C GLN A 11 14.98 -9.22 -9.47
N PHE A 12 15.63 -10.02 -10.32
CA PHE A 12 17.03 -9.81 -10.71
C PHE A 12 17.22 -9.26 -12.12
N ILE A 13 16.25 -9.44 -13.02
CA ILE A 13 16.39 -9.07 -14.43
C ILE A 13 15.53 -7.83 -14.76
N VAL A 14 14.31 -7.76 -14.23
CA VAL A 14 13.42 -6.62 -14.48
C VAL A 14 13.82 -5.45 -13.57
N LYS A 15 14.16 -4.31 -14.18
CA LYS A 15 14.40 -3.05 -13.47
C LYS A 15 13.16 -2.17 -13.54
N VAL A 16 12.73 -1.65 -12.39
CA VAL A 16 11.62 -0.70 -12.34
C VAL A 16 12.14 0.69 -12.73
N PRO A 17 11.64 1.30 -13.82
CA PRO A 17 12.11 2.62 -14.24
C PRO A 17 11.73 3.67 -13.20
N PRO A 18 12.51 4.76 -13.06
CA PRO A 18 12.12 5.86 -12.20
C PRO A 18 10.83 6.52 -12.72
N PRO A 19 9.86 6.85 -11.85
CA PRO A 19 8.69 7.61 -12.25
C PRO A 19 9.09 9.01 -12.72
N THR A 20 8.50 9.47 -13.83
CA THR A 20 8.79 10.78 -14.46
C THR A 20 7.57 11.68 -14.54
N THR A 21 6.36 11.14 -14.35
CA THR A 21 5.11 11.91 -14.41
C THR A 21 5.06 12.95 -13.29
N SER A 22 4.75 14.20 -13.63
CA SER A 22 4.60 15.28 -12.65
C SER A 22 3.37 15.09 -11.75
N PHE A 23 3.53 15.47 -10.49
CA PHE A 23 2.48 15.59 -9.48
C PHE A 23 2.19 17.05 -9.09
N GLU A 24 2.65 18.01 -9.88
CA GLU A 24 2.33 19.42 -9.69
C GLU A 24 0.81 19.65 -9.61
N SER A 25 0.40 20.49 -8.65
CA SER A 25 -1.01 20.74 -8.27
C SER A 25 -1.78 19.55 -7.72
N LYS A 26 -1.13 18.39 -7.51
CA LYS A 26 -1.80 17.17 -7.01
C LYS A 26 -1.67 17.01 -5.50
N THR A 27 -2.71 16.42 -4.91
CA THR A 27 -2.75 16.00 -3.50
C THR A 27 -2.75 14.47 -3.39
N ILE A 28 -1.85 13.93 -2.56
CA ILE A 28 -1.63 12.50 -2.40
C ILE A 28 -1.76 12.11 -0.93
N ILE A 29 -2.49 11.03 -0.65
CA ILE A 29 -2.51 10.37 0.66
C ILE A 29 -1.73 9.06 0.57
N ILE A 30 -0.88 8.79 1.57
CA ILE A 30 -0.10 7.55 1.67
C ILE A 30 -0.35 6.92 3.03
N THR A 31 -0.90 5.70 3.07
CA THR A 31 -0.98 4.96 4.34
C THR A 31 0.36 4.29 4.67
N GLY A 32 0.81 4.41 5.93
CA GLY A 32 2.12 3.91 6.33
C GLY A 32 3.28 4.64 5.64
N GLY A 33 3.10 5.93 5.34
CA GLY A 33 4.10 6.79 4.70
C GLY A 33 5.30 7.18 5.58
N ASN A 34 5.32 6.76 6.85
CA ASN A 34 6.35 7.15 7.80
C ASN A 34 7.61 6.27 7.78
N THR A 35 7.59 5.11 7.11
CA THR A 35 8.78 4.24 6.99
C THR A 35 8.78 3.44 5.69
N GLY A 36 9.93 2.85 5.36
CA GLY A 36 10.04 1.83 4.31
C GLY A 36 9.57 2.32 2.94
N LEU A 37 8.74 1.52 2.26
CA LEU A 37 8.26 1.80 0.91
C LEU A 37 7.37 3.04 0.83
N GLY A 38 6.51 3.26 1.83
CA GLY A 38 5.63 4.43 1.87
C GLY A 38 6.42 5.73 2.02
N PHE A 39 7.49 5.71 2.81
CA PHE A 39 8.39 6.86 2.97
C PHE A 39 9.17 7.17 1.70
N GLU A 40 9.72 6.15 1.04
CA GLU A 40 10.38 6.35 -0.26
C GLU A 40 9.41 6.78 -1.36
N ALA A 41 8.15 6.32 -1.32
CA ALA A 41 7.11 6.83 -2.21
C ALA A 41 6.82 8.32 -1.94
N ALA A 42 6.76 8.75 -0.68
CA ALA A 42 6.62 10.16 -0.31
C ALA A 42 7.75 11.02 -0.90
N LYS A 43 9.01 10.55 -0.79
CA LYS A 43 10.18 11.21 -1.42
C LYS A 43 10.00 11.35 -2.93
N TYR A 44 9.48 10.32 -3.59
CA TYR A 44 9.21 10.37 -5.03
C TYR A 44 8.12 11.38 -5.39
N TYR A 45 7.00 11.41 -4.67
CA TYR A 45 5.95 12.41 -4.91
C TYR A 45 6.48 13.84 -4.75
N LEU A 46 7.28 14.10 -3.71
CA LEU A 46 7.91 15.42 -3.49
C LEU A 46 8.90 15.77 -4.60
N LYS A 47 9.77 14.84 -5.00
CA LYS A 47 10.69 15.01 -6.13
C LYS A 47 9.95 15.32 -7.44
N LEU A 48 8.75 14.76 -7.61
CA LEU A 48 7.86 14.99 -8.74
C LEU A 48 6.90 16.17 -8.53
N LYS A 49 7.23 17.07 -7.59
CA LYS A 49 6.55 18.35 -7.33
C LYS A 49 5.10 18.23 -6.86
N ALA A 50 4.76 17.15 -6.13
CA ALA A 50 3.48 17.07 -5.43
C ALA A 50 3.22 18.33 -4.58
N SER A 51 2.06 18.95 -4.75
CA SER A 51 1.70 20.14 -3.97
C SER A 51 1.34 19.81 -2.53
N ARG A 52 0.85 18.58 -2.28
CA ARG A 52 0.49 18.12 -0.93
C ARG A 52 0.66 16.61 -0.81
N VAL A 53 1.42 16.16 0.19
CA VAL A 53 1.69 14.76 0.52
C VAL A 53 1.29 14.51 1.97
N ILE A 54 0.26 13.70 2.18
CA ILE A 54 -0.30 13.39 3.49
C ILE A 54 0.13 11.99 3.91
N LEU A 55 0.91 11.91 4.98
CA LEU A 55 1.35 10.68 5.63
C LEU A 55 0.27 10.21 6.62
N ALA A 56 -0.63 9.34 6.17
CA ALA A 56 -1.67 8.74 7.00
C ALA A 56 -1.10 7.55 7.79
N CYS A 57 -0.81 7.76 9.08
CA CYS A 57 -0.07 6.80 9.90
C CYS A 57 -0.70 6.62 11.28
N ARG A 58 -0.62 5.40 11.81
CA ARG A 58 -1.16 5.07 13.14
C ARG A 58 -0.45 5.83 14.27
N SER A 59 0.87 5.97 14.16
CA SER A 59 1.70 6.70 15.12
C SER A 59 2.04 8.06 14.55
N LEU A 60 1.38 9.11 15.04
CA LEU A 60 1.67 10.49 14.66
C LEU A 60 3.11 10.86 14.98
N GLU A 61 3.62 10.46 16.16
CA GLU A 61 5.03 10.72 16.52
C GLU A 61 6.03 10.23 15.47
N LYS A 62 5.85 8.99 14.95
CA LYS A 62 6.72 8.48 13.88
C LYS A 62 6.48 9.17 12.55
N ALA A 63 5.24 9.58 12.27
CA ALA A 63 4.90 10.31 11.06
C ALA A 63 5.49 11.72 11.08
N ASP A 64 5.48 12.41 12.22
CA ASP A 64 6.03 13.75 12.41
C ASP A 64 7.55 13.74 12.25
N LYS A 65 8.23 12.72 12.79
CA LYS A 65 9.67 12.51 12.53
C LYS A 65 9.95 12.34 11.03
N ALA A 66 9.16 11.50 10.35
CA ALA A 66 9.29 11.30 8.91
C ALA A 66 9.00 12.58 8.11
N LYS A 67 7.97 13.35 8.50
CA LYS A 67 7.66 14.65 7.91
C LYS A 67 8.85 15.59 8.00
N LEU A 68 9.45 15.75 9.19
CA LEU A 68 10.61 16.62 9.40
C LEU A 68 11.79 16.20 8.53
N GLU A 69 12.05 14.89 8.40
CA GLU A 69 13.12 14.38 7.52
C GLU A 69 12.86 14.73 6.05
N LEU A 70 11.61 14.60 5.58
CA LEU A 70 11.22 14.97 4.21
C LEU A 70 11.37 16.47 3.97
N GLU A 71 10.88 17.30 4.91
CA GLU A 71 10.97 18.76 4.82
C GLU A 71 12.42 19.24 4.72
N GLN A 72 13.30 18.68 5.55
CA GLN A 72 14.74 18.96 5.52
C GLN A 72 15.38 18.48 4.20
N THR A 73 15.06 17.26 3.76
CA THR A 73 15.65 16.65 2.55
C THR A 73 15.34 17.45 1.29
N PHE A 74 14.12 17.98 1.17
CA PHE A 74 13.68 18.70 -0.02
C PHE A 74 13.73 20.23 0.13
N ALA A 75 14.22 20.74 1.27
CA ALA A 75 14.22 22.16 1.61
C ALA A 75 12.83 22.81 1.40
N ILE A 76 11.78 22.09 1.80
CA ILE A 76 10.40 22.53 1.73
C ILE A 76 9.90 22.90 3.13
N SER A 77 9.00 23.87 3.20
CA SER A 77 8.36 24.30 4.44
C SER A 77 6.86 24.53 4.21
N GLY A 78 6.08 24.52 5.30
CA GLY A 78 4.63 24.75 5.27
C GLY A 78 3.79 23.47 5.15
N ASP A 79 2.62 23.59 4.55
CA ASP A 79 1.60 22.52 4.49
C ASP A 79 1.78 21.53 3.31
N ILE A 80 2.99 21.43 2.75
CA ILE A 80 3.27 20.49 1.64
C ILE A 80 3.29 19.05 2.17
N VAL A 81 3.86 18.81 3.35
CA VAL A 81 3.84 17.49 4.01
C VAL A 81 3.00 17.56 5.27
N GLU A 82 2.06 16.63 5.42
CA GLU A 82 1.17 16.56 6.58
C GLU A 82 1.10 15.16 7.16
N THR A 83 0.75 15.06 8.43
CA THR A 83 0.72 13.81 9.20
C THR A 83 -0.65 13.63 9.82
N TRP A 84 -1.33 12.57 9.42
CA TRP A 84 -2.73 12.34 9.83
C TRP A 84 -2.86 10.97 10.49
N GLN A 85 -3.61 10.92 11.59
CA GLN A 85 -3.95 9.66 12.24
C GLN A 85 -5.19 9.00 11.63
N PHE A 86 -6.11 9.82 11.10
CA PHE A 86 -7.39 9.38 10.58
C PHE A 86 -7.77 10.12 9.29
N TYR A 87 -8.48 9.42 8.41
CA TYR A 87 -8.77 9.84 7.03
C TYR A 87 -10.10 10.58 6.87
N GLU A 88 -10.89 10.80 7.93
CA GLU A 88 -12.15 11.59 7.84
C GLU A 88 -11.92 12.99 7.24
N LYS A 89 -10.80 13.62 7.61
CA LYS A 89 -10.38 14.93 7.07
C LYS A 89 -10.14 14.90 5.55
N ALA A 90 -9.93 13.72 4.97
CA ALA A 90 -9.67 13.62 3.53
C ALA A 90 -10.90 14.02 2.71
N ARG A 91 -12.11 13.82 3.23
CA ARG A 91 -13.36 14.21 2.56
C ARG A 91 -13.48 15.73 2.40
N THR A 92 -12.88 16.47 3.32
CA THR A 92 -12.89 17.94 3.30
C THR A 92 -11.73 18.56 2.54
N LEU A 93 -10.84 17.74 1.95
CA LEU A 93 -9.76 18.29 1.11
C LEU A 93 -10.35 19.07 -0.06
N PRO A 94 -9.70 20.12 -0.58
CA PRO A 94 -10.17 20.76 -1.81
C PRO A 94 -9.95 19.86 -3.04
N ARG A 95 -8.98 18.94 -2.97
CA ARG A 95 -8.56 18.08 -4.08
C ARG A 95 -7.89 16.81 -3.52
N LEU A 96 -8.10 15.67 -4.18
CA LEU A 96 -7.42 14.41 -3.90
C LEU A 96 -7.21 13.64 -5.20
N ASP A 97 -5.95 13.48 -5.62
CA ASP A 97 -5.60 12.89 -6.92
C ASP A 97 -5.12 11.45 -6.81
N ALA A 98 -4.49 11.09 -5.68
CA ALA A 98 -4.02 9.73 -5.46
C ALA A 98 -4.14 9.31 -4.00
N VAL A 99 -4.56 8.06 -3.79
CA VAL A 99 -4.48 7.38 -2.50
C VAL A 99 -3.65 6.13 -2.68
N LEU A 100 -2.47 6.12 -2.07
CA LEU A 100 -1.58 4.96 -2.02
C LEU A 100 -1.80 4.21 -0.69
N LEU A 101 -2.54 3.12 -0.75
CA LEU A 101 -2.84 2.26 0.39
C LEU A 101 -1.71 1.25 0.58
N ASN A 102 -0.63 1.70 1.22
CA ASN A 102 0.61 0.97 1.42
C ASN A 102 0.73 0.28 2.80
N ALA A 103 0.00 0.76 3.81
CA ALA A 103 0.08 0.20 5.16
C ALA A 103 -0.22 -1.31 5.17
N GLY A 104 0.58 -2.07 5.90
CA GLY A 104 0.34 -3.50 6.12
C GLY A 104 1.21 -4.05 7.25
N ILE A 105 0.78 -5.19 7.80
CA ILE A 105 1.52 -5.95 8.80
C ILE A 105 1.70 -7.40 8.34
N MET A 106 2.77 -8.02 8.82
CA MET A 106 3.05 -9.44 8.67
C MET A 106 3.57 -9.91 10.02
N THR A 107 2.83 -10.78 10.70
CA THR A 107 3.19 -11.29 12.01
C THR A 107 2.86 -12.78 12.11
N LYS A 108 3.58 -13.49 12.98
CA LYS A 108 3.31 -14.90 13.29
C LYS A 108 2.37 -15.07 14.48
N GLU A 109 2.09 -14.00 15.20
CA GLU A 109 1.26 -14.04 16.39
C GLU A 109 -0.20 -13.74 16.05
N TYR A 110 -1.09 -14.63 16.47
CA TYR A 110 -2.53 -14.36 16.39
C TYR A 110 -2.91 -13.28 17.40
N ARG A 111 -3.47 -12.18 16.90
CA ARG A 111 -4.04 -11.10 17.72
C ARG A 111 -5.35 -10.64 17.10
N VAL A 112 -6.27 -10.17 17.95
CA VAL A 112 -7.52 -9.54 17.51
C VAL A 112 -7.29 -8.04 17.45
N ALA A 113 -7.79 -7.40 16.40
CA ALA A 113 -7.88 -5.95 16.28
C ALA A 113 -9.28 -5.59 15.81
N GLU A 114 -9.96 -4.73 16.57
CA GLU A 114 -11.41 -4.51 16.46
C GLU A 114 -12.14 -5.86 16.55
N ASP A 115 -12.93 -6.21 15.53
CA ASP A 115 -13.74 -7.44 15.51
C ASP A 115 -13.07 -8.63 14.79
N ASN A 116 -11.85 -8.47 14.26
CA ASN A 116 -11.22 -9.48 13.39
C ASN A 116 -9.74 -9.74 13.74
N GLU A 117 -9.17 -10.79 13.15
CA GLU A 117 -7.72 -11.06 13.24
C GLU A 117 -6.92 -9.88 12.66
N SER A 118 -5.89 -9.46 13.38
CA SER A 118 -5.12 -8.24 13.15
C SER A 118 -4.58 -8.04 11.73
N THR A 119 -4.08 -9.09 11.08
CA THR A 119 -3.55 -9.01 9.70
C THR A 119 -4.68 -8.76 8.71
N ILE A 120 -5.81 -9.45 8.88
CA ILE A 120 -7.02 -9.24 8.07
C ILE A 120 -7.60 -7.84 8.32
N THR A 121 -7.70 -7.42 9.58
CA THR A 121 -8.19 -6.09 9.95
C THR A 121 -7.35 -5.00 9.30
N VAL A 122 -6.02 -5.07 9.41
CA VAL A 122 -5.13 -4.00 8.92
C VAL A 122 -4.99 -4.05 7.40
N ASN A 123 -4.64 -5.21 6.83
CA ASN A 123 -4.25 -5.29 5.43
C ASN A 123 -5.48 -5.26 4.50
N VAL A 124 -6.61 -5.83 4.93
CA VAL A 124 -7.80 -5.96 4.08
C VAL A 124 -8.88 -4.97 4.52
N ILE A 125 -9.47 -5.16 5.72
CA ILE A 125 -10.69 -4.44 6.12
C ILE A 125 -10.43 -2.93 6.18
N SER A 126 -9.40 -2.50 6.91
CA SER A 126 -9.04 -1.09 7.05
C SER A 126 -8.66 -0.48 5.70
N THR A 127 -7.88 -1.20 4.90
CA THR A 127 -7.47 -0.77 3.56
C THR A 127 -8.68 -0.46 2.67
N PHE A 128 -9.63 -1.39 2.56
CA PHE A 128 -10.80 -1.20 1.71
C PHE A 128 -11.81 -0.22 2.29
N LEU A 129 -11.94 -0.17 3.62
CA LEU A 129 -12.73 0.87 4.28
C LEU A 129 -12.21 2.26 3.89
N ILE A 130 -10.89 2.50 4.00
CA ILE A 130 -10.29 3.77 3.57
C ILE A 130 -10.54 3.99 2.08
N ALA A 131 -10.27 2.99 1.24
CA ALA A 131 -10.47 3.09 -0.20
C ALA A 131 -11.89 3.59 -0.54
N PHE A 132 -12.92 2.92 -0.01
CA PHE A 132 -14.31 3.21 -0.31
C PHE A 132 -14.81 4.52 0.32
N LEU A 133 -14.33 4.89 1.51
CA LEU A 133 -14.69 6.17 2.13
C LEU A 133 -14.12 7.38 1.36
N LEU A 134 -13.02 7.19 0.64
CA LEU A 134 -12.36 8.24 -0.16
C LEU A 134 -12.78 8.25 -1.64
N ILE A 135 -13.44 7.20 -2.14
CA ILE A 135 -13.91 7.12 -3.53
C ILE A 135 -14.74 8.35 -3.91
N SER A 136 -15.69 8.77 -3.07
CA SER A 136 -16.54 9.94 -3.39
C SER A 136 -15.71 11.21 -3.61
N LYS A 137 -14.64 11.39 -2.84
CA LYS A 137 -13.76 12.56 -2.95
C LYS A 137 -12.87 12.52 -4.19
N LEU A 138 -12.39 11.33 -4.54
CA LEU A 138 -11.67 11.10 -5.79
C LEU A 138 -12.59 11.39 -6.99
N LYS A 139 -13.83 10.91 -6.98
CA LYS A 139 -14.82 11.20 -8.05
C LYS A 139 -15.12 12.70 -8.18
N GLU A 140 -15.26 13.39 -7.06
CA GLU A 140 -15.42 14.85 -7.03
C GLU A 140 -14.21 15.55 -7.66
N THR A 141 -12.99 15.12 -7.31
CA THR A 141 -11.75 15.65 -7.89
C THR A 141 -11.71 15.42 -9.41
N ALA A 142 -12.07 14.22 -9.87
CA ALA A 142 -12.14 13.90 -11.30
C ALA A 142 -13.07 14.87 -12.04
N LYS A 143 -14.26 15.13 -11.46
CA LYS A 143 -15.27 16.00 -12.04
C LYS A 143 -14.84 17.48 -12.07
N ILE A 144 -14.28 17.99 -10.97
CA ILE A 144 -13.94 19.41 -10.83
C ILE A 144 -12.69 19.77 -11.66
N PHE A 145 -11.68 18.91 -11.64
CA PHE A 145 -10.37 19.21 -12.23
C PHE A 145 -10.14 18.53 -13.58
N GLY A 146 -11.08 17.72 -14.07
CA GLY A 146 -10.94 16.99 -15.33
C GLY A 146 -9.76 16.00 -15.31
N THR A 147 -9.45 15.43 -14.15
CA THR A 147 -8.34 14.48 -13.97
C THR A 147 -8.85 13.04 -13.83
N THR A 148 -7.94 12.08 -13.91
CA THR A 148 -8.17 10.68 -13.51
C THR A 148 -7.45 10.41 -12.17
N PRO A 149 -8.16 10.42 -11.04
CA PRO A 149 -7.57 10.07 -9.75
C PRO A 149 -7.34 8.56 -9.61
N HIS A 150 -6.40 8.20 -8.72
CA HIS A 150 -5.99 6.81 -8.53
C HIS A 150 -6.17 6.35 -7.07
N THR A 151 -6.73 5.17 -6.89
CA THR A 151 -6.66 4.40 -5.63
C THR A 151 -5.84 3.15 -5.91
N THR A 152 -4.65 3.09 -5.29
CA THR A 152 -3.69 2.02 -5.49
C THR A 152 -3.49 1.26 -4.19
N ILE A 153 -3.74 -0.05 -4.22
CA ILE A 153 -3.56 -0.95 -3.09
C ILE A 153 -2.24 -1.71 -3.25
N VAL A 154 -1.39 -1.68 -2.22
CA VAL A 154 -0.10 -2.38 -2.24
C VAL A 154 -0.27 -3.82 -1.76
N SER A 155 -0.23 -4.74 -2.71
CA SER A 155 -0.24 -6.18 -2.49
C SER A 155 1.18 -6.78 -2.50
N SER A 156 1.32 -8.08 -2.71
CA SER A 156 2.58 -8.82 -2.70
C SER A 156 2.53 -10.03 -3.61
N ASP A 157 3.64 -10.41 -4.25
CA ASP A 157 3.78 -11.67 -4.98
C ASP A 157 3.51 -12.91 -4.10
N LEU A 158 3.59 -12.78 -2.77
CA LEU A 158 3.27 -13.86 -1.86
C LEU A 158 1.80 -14.31 -1.93
N HIS A 159 0.91 -13.54 -2.56
CA HIS A 159 -0.46 -14.00 -2.85
C HIS A 159 -0.50 -15.29 -3.69
N PHE A 160 0.50 -15.53 -4.56
CA PHE A 160 0.59 -16.77 -5.36
C PHE A 160 0.86 -18.03 -4.53
N LEU A 161 1.33 -17.85 -3.29
CA LEU A 161 1.63 -18.93 -2.37
C LEU A 161 0.51 -19.17 -1.34
N SER A 162 -0.59 -18.43 -1.45
CA SER A 162 -1.70 -18.56 -0.51
C SER A 162 -2.44 -19.88 -0.74
N ASP A 163 -2.64 -20.64 0.33
CA ASP A 163 -3.53 -21.80 0.30
C ASP A 163 -5.01 -21.37 0.40
N PHE A 164 -5.24 -20.28 1.16
CA PHE A 164 -6.55 -19.66 1.42
C PHE A 164 -7.67 -20.68 1.44
N SER A 165 -7.72 -21.58 2.42
CA SER A 165 -8.75 -22.62 2.54
C SER A 165 -10.07 -22.09 3.08
N GLU A 166 -10.03 -20.91 3.71
CA GLU A 166 -11.14 -20.24 4.38
C GLU A 166 -12.29 -19.85 3.42
N TRP A 167 -12.02 -19.72 2.11
CA TRP A 167 -13.05 -19.47 1.08
C TRP A 167 -14.14 -20.54 0.97
N LYS A 168 -13.92 -21.73 1.55
CA LYS A 168 -14.89 -22.83 1.56
C LYS A 168 -15.97 -22.66 2.64
N SER A 169 -15.79 -21.70 3.55
CA SER A 169 -16.76 -21.36 4.59
C SER A 169 -17.79 -20.36 4.04
N ASP A 170 -19.05 -20.49 4.46
CA ASP A 170 -20.11 -19.53 4.13
C ASP A 170 -19.80 -18.14 4.72
N ASP A 171 -19.21 -18.12 5.92
CA ASP A 171 -18.58 -16.93 6.49
C ASP A 171 -17.07 -17.13 6.48
N ILE A 172 -16.39 -16.45 5.57
CA ILE A 172 -14.92 -16.52 5.44
C ILE A 172 -14.20 -15.92 6.66
N PHE A 173 -14.83 -15.00 7.39
CA PHE A 173 -14.21 -14.35 8.55
C PHE A 173 -14.26 -15.23 9.79
N ALA A 174 -15.29 -16.06 9.95
CA ALA A 174 -15.38 -17.01 11.07
C ALA A 174 -14.12 -17.89 11.24
N PRO A 175 -13.63 -18.66 10.23
CA PRO A 175 -12.40 -19.43 10.36
C PRO A 175 -11.15 -18.55 10.41
N LEU A 176 -11.16 -17.36 9.79
CA LEU A 176 -10.05 -16.42 9.91
C LEU A 176 -9.90 -15.87 11.34
N ASN A 177 -11.00 -15.74 12.08
CA ASN A 177 -11.06 -15.23 13.45
C ASN A 177 -10.99 -16.34 14.52
N ASP A 178 -10.89 -17.60 14.11
CA ASP A 178 -10.66 -18.70 15.06
C ASP A 178 -9.16 -18.82 15.37
N LYS A 179 -8.81 -18.58 16.64
CA LYS A 179 -7.44 -18.68 17.15
C LYS A 179 -6.89 -20.11 17.10
N LYS A 180 -7.73 -21.14 17.28
CA LYS A 180 -7.25 -22.53 17.44
C LYS A 180 -6.67 -23.12 16.14
N PRO A 181 -7.34 -23.04 14.99
CA PRO A 181 -6.79 -23.47 13.71
C PRO A 181 -6.01 -22.35 12.99
N ALA A 182 -5.65 -21.24 13.67
CA ALA A 182 -5.07 -20.06 13.02
C ALA A 182 -3.75 -20.36 12.29
N ARG A 183 -3.79 -20.30 10.95
CA ARG A 183 -2.63 -20.52 10.07
C ARG A 183 -1.82 -19.25 9.86
N MET A 184 -1.17 -18.75 10.92
CA MET A 184 -0.46 -17.46 10.87
C MET A 184 0.70 -17.41 9.86
N ASN A 185 1.28 -18.55 9.50
CA ASN A 185 2.31 -18.61 8.46
C ASN A 185 1.77 -18.32 7.05
N ASP A 186 0.48 -18.59 6.77
CA ASP A 186 -0.15 -18.28 5.48
C ASP A 186 -0.98 -16.98 5.53
N ARG A 187 -1.21 -16.44 6.72
CA ARG A 187 -2.13 -15.32 6.96
C ARG A 187 -1.82 -14.08 6.13
N TYR A 188 -0.55 -13.75 5.99
CA TYR A 188 -0.13 -12.64 5.15
C TYR A 188 -0.45 -12.90 3.66
N ASN A 189 -0.13 -14.09 3.15
CA ASN A 189 -0.41 -14.48 1.78
C ASN A 189 -1.91 -14.39 1.48
N VAL A 190 -2.74 -14.90 2.40
CA VAL A 190 -4.21 -14.81 2.35
C VAL A 190 -4.64 -13.34 2.28
N SER A 191 -4.13 -12.49 3.17
CA SER A 191 -4.50 -11.06 3.16
C SER A 191 -4.16 -10.37 1.82
N LYS A 192 -3.02 -10.71 1.22
CA LYS A 192 -2.56 -10.14 -0.06
C LYS A 192 -3.34 -10.71 -1.25
N LEU A 193 -3.78 -11.96 -1.18
CA LEU A 193 -4.71 -12.53 -2.16
C LEU A 193 -6.09 -11.87 -2.07
N MET A 194 -6.63 -11.68 -0.86
CA MET A 194 -7.91 -11.00 -0.66
C MET A 194 -7.90 -9.58 -1.24
N GLU A 195 -6.82 -8.81 -1.05
CA GLU A 195 -6.66 -7.49 -1.69
C GLU A 195 -6.81 -7.55 -3.21
N ILE A 196 -6.16 -8.52 -3.86
CA ILE A 196 -6.24 -8.69 -5.32
C ILE A 196 -7.64 -9.11 -5.75
N LEU A 197 -8.28 -10.03 -5.01
CA LEU A 197 -9.63 -10.50 -5.32
C LEU A 197 -10.66 -9.38 -5.25
N VAL A 198 -10.60 -8.53 -4.22
CA VAL A 198 -11.52 -7.39 -4.08
C VAL A 198 -11.32 -6.38 -5.22
N VAL A 199 -10.07 -6.05 -5.60
CA VAL A 199 -9.82 -5.14 -6.72
C VAL A 199 -10.29 -5.72 -8.05
N ARG A 200 -10.06 -7.01 -8.30
CA ARG A 200 -10.54 -7.69 -9.50
C ARG A 200 -12.07 -7.69 -9.57
N HIS A 201 -12.73 -7.95 -8.45
CA HIS A 201 -14.18 -7.92 -8.39
C HIS A 201 -14.72 -6.51 -8.61
N PHE A 202 -14.13 -5.49 -7.98
CA PHE A 202 -14.45 -4.09 -8.23
C PHE A 202 -14.33 -3.74 -9.72
N ALA A 203 -13.22 -4.09 -10.36
CA ALA A 203 -13.01 -3.86 -11.79
C ALA A 203 -14.06 -4.58 -12.65
N SER A 204 -14.50 -5.78 -12.26
CA SER A 204 -15.56 -6.53 -12.98
C SER A 204 -16.94 -5.89 -12.89
N LEU A 205 -17.24 -5.16 -11.81
CA LEU A 205 -18.53 -4.49 -11.61
C LEU A 205 -18.62 -3.15 -12.35
N TYR A 206 -17.53 -2.38 -12.35
CA TYR A 206 -17.55 -0.99 -12.82
C TYR A 206 -16.87 -0.78 -14.18
N GLY A 207 -16.01 -1.72 -14.59
CA GLY A 207 -15.31 -1.66 -15.87
C GLY A 207 -14.36 -0.48 -16.02
N PRO A 208 -13.86 -0.23 -17.25
CA PRO A 208 -12.82 0.76 -17.52
C PRO A 208 -13.31 2.22 -17.54
N ASN A 209 -14.62 2.46 -17.51
CA ASN A 209 -15.21 3.80 -17.57
C ASN A 209 -15.46 4.39 -16.16
N TYR A 210 -15.04 3.69 -15.10
CA TYR A 210 -15.15 4.23 -13.76
C TYR A 210 -14.23 5.45 -13.61
N PRO A 211 -14.71 6.58 -13.05
CA PRO A 211 -13.97 7.86 -13.01
C PRO A 211 -12.72 7.87 -12.10
N VAL A 212 -12.35 6.74 -11.50
CA VAL A 212 -11.21 6.58 -10.61
C VAL A 212 -10.51 5.28 -10.98
N VAL A 213 -9.21 5.32 -11.21
CA VAL A 213 -8.42 4.09 -11.40
C VAL A 213 -8.35 3.37 -10.06
N PHE A 214 -8.90 2.16 -9.98
CA PHE A 214 -8.84 1.31 -8.80
C PHE A 214 -7.97 0.09 -9.10
N ASN A 215 -6.72 0.10 -8.63
CA ASN A 215 -5.72 -0.89 -9.02
C ASN A 215 -4.92 -1.46 -7.84
N THR A 216 -4.15 -2.51 -8.12
CA THR A 216 -3.18 -3.10 -7.18
C THR A 216 -1.79 -3.08 -7.77
N VAL A 217 -0.78 -3.01 -6.90
CA VAL A 217 0.62 -3.17 -7.26
C VAL A 217 1.35 -4.06 -6.26
N HIS A 218 2.35 -4.79 -6.71
CA HIS A 218 3.32 -5.44 -5.83
C HIS A 218 4.71 -4.83 -6.09
N PRO A 219 5.48 -4.48 -5.05
CA PRO A 219 6.79 -3.86 -5.20
C PRO A 219 7.92 -4.87 -5.52
N GLY A 220 7.60 -6.16 -5.54
CA GLY A 220 8.58 -7.25 -5.54
C GLY A 220 9.14 -7.49 -4.13
N TRP A 221 10.28 -8.19 -4.03
CA TRP A 221 10.90 -8.45 -2.73
C TRP A 221 11.77 -7.26 -2.31
N CYS A 222 11.21 -6.39 -1.47
CA CYS A 222 11.88 -5.16 -1.01
C CYS A 222 12.34 -5.24 0.44
N GLN A 223 13.38 -4.46 0.78
CA GLN A 223 13.89 -4.29 2.14
C GLN A 223 12.97 -3.42 3.02
N SER A 224 11.77 -3.89 3.32
CA SER A 224 10.86 -3.20 4.24
C SER A 224 11.03 -3.67 5.69
N ASN A 225 10.64 -2.81 6.64
CA ASN A 225 10.54 -3.13 8.07
C ASN A 225 9.52 -4.24 8.38
N LEU A 226 8.75 -4.69 7.40
CA LEU A 226 7.71 -5.71 7.52
C LEU A 226 8.25 -7.08 7.98
N SER A 227 9.52 -7.38 7.70
CA SER A 227 10.17 -8.63 8.07
C SER A 227 10.92 -8.60 9.42
N ASN A 228 10.89 -7.47 10.15
CA ASN A 228 11.74 -7.29 11.33
C ASN A 228 11.39 -8.23 12.50
N GLU A 229 10.16 -8.79 12.54
CA GLU A 229 9.76 -9.81 13.53
C GLU A 229 10.24 -11.24 13.19
N ILE A 230 10.68 -11.51 11.95
CA ILE A 230 10.75 -12.90 11.43
C ILE A 230 12.19 -13.44 11.25
N ALA A 231 13.22 -12.60 11.14
CA ALA A 231 14.55 -13.05 10.69
C ALA A 231 15.65 -13.10 11.77
N THR A 232 16.38 -14.22 11.84
CA THR A 232 17.67 -14.36 12.56
C THR A 232 18.83 -13.69 11.81
N ASN A 233 19.92 -13.37 12.50
CA ASN A 233 20.99 -12.48 12.02
C ASN A 233 21.74 -12.94 10.74
N PHE A 234 21.82 -14.24 10.46
CA PHE A 234 22.49 -14.77 9.26
C PHE A 234 21.60 -14.68 8.00
N LEU A 235 20.31 -15.03 8.13
CA LEU A 235 19.33 -14.90 7.04
C LEU A 235 19.13 -13.44 6.63
N LYS A 236 19.20 -12.49 7.59
CA LYS A 236 19.14 -11.04 7.32
C LYS A 236 20.20 -10.57 6.31
N LYS A 237 21.42 -11.11 6.32
CA LYS A 237 22.49 -10.69 5.38
C LYS A 237 22.24 -11.19 3.95
N LEU A 238 21.80 -12.45 3.81
CA LEU A 238 21.45 -13.01 2.50
C LEU A 238 20.16 -12.39 1.93
N GLU A 239 19.17 -12.14 2.79
CA GLU A 239 17.95 -11.40 2.44
C GLU A 239 18.26 -9.97 2.00
N ASN A 240 19.16 -9.25 2.69
CA ASN A 240 19.53 -7.88 2.31
C ASN A 240 20.24 -7.80 0.94
N PHE A 241 20.93 -8.87 0.52
CA PHE A 241 21.58 -8.92 -0.80
C PHE A 241 20.58 -9.19 -1.93
N MET A 242 19.55 -9.99 -1.68
CA MET A 242 18.55 -10.35 -2.70
C MET A 242 17.37 -9.36 -2.80
N ARG A 243 17.18 -8.49 -1.81
CA ARG A 243 16.08 -7.52 -1.76
C ARG A 243 16.39 -6.29 -2.60
N ARG A 244 15.38 -5.84 -3.36
CA ARG A 244 15.38 -4.49 -3.95
C ARG A 244 15.46 -3.47 -2.83
N LYS A 245 16.22 -2.40 -3.06
CA LYS A 245 16.19 -1.23 -2.17
C LYS A 245 14.74 -0.71 -2.09
N THR A 246 14.36 -0.19 -0.93
CA THR A 246 13.03 0.41 -0.75
C THR A 246 12.74 1.50 -1.76
N GLU A 247 13.77 2.24 -2.15
CA GLU A 247 13.72 3.25 -3.22
C GLU A 247 13.25 2.64 -4.56
N GLU A 248 13.82 1.51 -4.99
CA GLU A 248 13.42 0.84 -6.23
C GLU A 248 12.01 0.26 -6.14
N GLY A 249 11.63 -0.32 -4.99
CA GLY A 249 10.28 -0.81 -4.77
C GLY A 249 9.22 0.30 -4.79
N ALA A 250 9.56 1.47 -4.25
CA ALA A 250 8.68 2.64 -4.23
C ALA A 250 8.40 3.19 -5.63
N ARG A 251 9.29 2.99 -6.60
CA ARG A 251 9.03 3.35 -8.00
C ARG A 251 7.77 2.67 -8.53
N SER A 252 7.61 1.36 -8.26
CA SER A 252 6.40 0.64 -8.67
C SER A 252 5.14 1.24 -8.03
N LEU A 253 5.23 1.66 -6.77
CA LEU A 253 4.11 2.25 -6.05
C LEU A 253 3.66 3.58 -6.68
N VAL A 254 4.63 4.45 -7.00
CA VAL A 254 4.35 5.77 -7.61
C VAL A 254 3.93 5.64 -9.07
N LEU A 255 4.52 4.70 -9.82
CA LEU A 255 4.06 4.40 -11.19
C LEU A 255 2.62 3.88 -11.20
N ALA A 256 2.23 3.05 -10.24
CA ALA A 256 0.87 2.54 -10.15
C ALA A 256 -0.18 3.63 -9.87
N THR A 257 0.23 4.78 -9.30
CA THR A 257 -0.66 5.95 -9.12
C THR A 257 -0.70 6.88 -10.32
N THR A 258 -0.06 6.52 -11.43
CA THR A 258 -0.12 7.27 -12.71
C THR A 258 -0.53 6.42 -13.89
N PHE A 259 -0.51 5.09 -13.76
CA PHE A 259 -0.95 4.15 -14.79
C PHE A 259 -2.39 3.68 -14.58
N GLY A 260 -3.16 3.67 -15.66
CA GLY A 260 -4.59 3.41 -15.68
C GLY A 260 -5.30 4.42 -16.58
N ARG A 261 -6.64 4.37 -16.66
CA ARG A 261 -7.46 5.30 -17.45
C ARG A 261 -8.50 5.99 -16.58
#